data_AF-A0A8B8IC79-F1
#
_entry.id   AF-A0A8B8IC79-F1
#
_cell.length_a   1.000
_cell.length_b   1.000
_cell.length_c   1.000
_cell.angle_alpha   90.00
_cell.angle_beta   90.00
_cell.angle_gamma   90.00
#
_symmetry.space_group_name_H-M   'P 1'
#
loop_
_entity.id
_entity.type
_entity.pdbx_description
1 polymer ?
#
loop_
_entity_poly.entity_id
_entity_poly.type
_entity_poly.pdbx_seq_one_letter_code
_entity_poly.pdbx_strand_id
1 'polypeptide(L)'
;MNFKIVILFYFSITVSNFVVGMSRAQVKKTMTIMKNQCMPKNGVTNEKVGKIEQGVFIEDHDVMCYIACVYKFAQVVSIIYTLNRSFLSLSL
;
A
#
# COMPACT_ATOMS: atom_id res chain seq x y z
N MET A 1 -23.79 10.56 -36.35
CA MET A 1 -23.11 10.00 -35.15
C MET A 1 -22.42 8.72 -35.56
N ASN A 2 -21.09 8.73 -35.68
CA ASN A 2 -20.36 7.62 -36.27
C ASN A 2 -20.44 6.38 -35.37
N PHE A 3 -21.00 5.28 -35.87
CA PHE A 3 -21.18 4.02 -35.13
C PHE A 3 -19.87 3.49 -34.50
N LYS A 4 -18.74 3.73 -35.17
CA LYS A 4 -17.39 3.43 -34.63
C LYS A 4 -17.05 4.21 -33.36
N ILE A 5 -17.45 5.49 -33.27
CA ILE A 5 -17.20 6.32 -32.08
C ILE A 5 -18.04 5.81 -30.90
N VAL A 6 -19.28 5.39 -31.15
CA VAL A 6 -20.15 4.84 -30.10
C VAL A 6 -19.58 3.55 -29.51
N ILE A 7 -19.02 2.68 -30.35
CA ILE A 7 -18.38 1.42 -29.90
C ILE A 7 -17.13 1.69 -29.05
N LEU A 8 -16.30 2.66 -29.42
CA LEU A 8 -15.09 3.02 -28.67
C LEU A 8 -15.43 3.60 -27.28
N PHE A 9 -16.44 4.46 -27.21
CA PHE A 9 -16.91 5.00 -25.93
C PHE A 9 -17.51 3.91 -25.03
N TYR A 10 -18.29 2.99 -25.60
CA TYR A 10 -18.88 1.87 -24.85
C TYR A 10 -17.80 0.93 -24.27
N PHE A 11 -16.79 0.60 -25.07
CA PHE A 11 -15.67 -0.24 -24.63
C PHE A 11 -14.86 0.42 -23.49
N SER A 12 -14.59 1.73 -23.60
CA SER A 12 -13.88 2.50 -22.57
C SER A 12 -14.60 2.48 -21.21
N ILE A 13 -15.93 2.52 -21.19
CA ILE A 13 -16.75 2.52 -19.95
C ILE A 13 -16.71 1.14 -19.27
N THR A 14 -16.68 0.05 -20.04
CA THR A 14 -16.67 -1.31 -19.48
C THR A 14 -15.36 -1.68 -18.77
N VAL A 15 -14.23 -1.09 -19.17
CA VAL A 15 -12.91 -1.37 -18.57
C VAL A 15 -12.74 -0.70 -17.20
N SER A 16 -13.54 0.34 -16.89
CA SER A 16 -13.35 1.17 -15.69
C SER A 16 -13.78 0.52 -14.37
N ASN A 17 -14.43 -0.65 -14.39
CA ASN A 17 -15.09 -1.23 -13.21
C ASN A 17 -14.46 -2.54 -12.68
N PHE A 18 -13.19 -2.82 -13.01
CA PHE A 18 -12.53 -4.02 -12.51
C PHE A 18 -11.85 -3.75 -11.15
N VAL A 19 -12.37 -4.36 -10.08
CA VAL A 19 -11.72 -4.39 -8.76
C VAL A 19 -10.83 -5.64 -8.70
N VAL A 20 -9.52 -5.43 -8.59
CA VAL A 20 -8.53 -6.53 -8.49
C VAL A 20 -8.07 -6.65 -7.06
N GLY A 21 -8.42 -7.75 -6.40
CA GLY A 21 -7.85 -8.11 -5.11
C GLY A 21 -6.52 -8.84 -5.26
N MET A 22 -5.59 -8.65 -4.31
CA MET A 22 -4.37 -9.46 -4.22
C MET A 22 -4.61 -10.71 -3.38
N SER A 23 -4.04 -11.85 -3.79
CA SER A 23 -4.00 -13.04 -2.95
C SER A 23 -3.16 -12.80 -1.68
N ARG A 24 -3.43 -13.55 -0.61
CA ARG A 24 -2.65 -13.48 0.65
C ARG A 24 -1.13 -13.64 0.41
N ALA A 25 -0.76 -14.48 -0.55
CA ALA A 25 0.63 -14.69 -0.93
C ALA A 25 1.26 -13.46 -1.61
N GLN A 26 0.50 -12.76 -2.45
CA GLN A 26 0.93 -11.50 -3.08
C GLN A 26 1.04 -10.38 -2.05
N VAL A 27 0.07 -10.25 -1.15
CA VAL A 27 0.14 -9.27 -0.04
C VAL A 27 1.39 -9.49 0.80
N LYS A 28 1.70 -10.74 1.19
CA LYS A 28 2.91 -11.05 1.96
C LYS A 28 4.19 -10.66 1.20
N LYS A 29 4.27 -10.94 -0.10
CA LYS A 29 5.41 -10.53 -0.94
C LYS A 29 5.54 -9.02 -1.01
N THR A 30 4.44 -8.30 -1.22
CA THR A 30 4.41 -6.83 -1.26
C THR A 30 4.88 -6.23 0.07
N MET A 31 4.42 -6.76 1.20
CA MET A 31 4.88 -6.32 2.53
C MET A 31 6.39 -6.56 2.74
N THR A 32 6.92 -7.70 2.29
CA THR A 32 8.37 -7.96 2.32
C THR A 32 9.16 -6.94 1.48
N ILE A 33 8.65 -6.56 0.31
CA ILE A 33 9.28 -5.53 -0.54
C ILE A 33 9.31 -4.19 0.20
N MET A 34 8.18 -3.76 0.78
CA MET A 34 8.09 -2.53 1.58
C MET A 34 9.09 -2.52 2.73
N LYS A 35 9.15 -3.63 3.46
CA LYS A 35 10.08 -3.82 4.58
C LYS A 35 11.53 -3.67 4.14
N ASN A 36 11.93 -4.34 3.07
CA ASN A 36 13.31 -4.29 2.55
C ASN A 36 13.70 -2.91 2.02
N GLN A 37 12.74 -2.11 1.55
CA GLN A 37 13.02 -0.75 1.10
C GLN A 37 13.06 0.28 2.22
N CYS A 38 12.26 0.11 3.29
CA CYS A 38 12.17 1.06 4.39
C CYS A 38 13.14 0.78 5.54
N MET A 39 13.57 -0.47 5.74
CA MET A 39 14.59 -0.82 6.74
C MET A 39 15.93 -0.10 6.55
N PRO A 40 16.59 -0.17 5.37
CA PRO A 40 17.90 0.47 5.18
C PRO A 40 17.82 2.00 5.22
N LYS A 41 16.65 2.59 4.91
CA LYS A 41 16.45 4.04 4.95
C LYS A 41 16.45 4.62 6.36
N ASN A 42 16.05 3.82 7.34
CA ASN A 42 15.90 4.27 8.73
C ASN A 42 16.85 3.54 9.68
N GLY A 43 17.79 2.74 9.16
CA GLY A 43 18.78 2.04 9.99
C GLY A 43 18.21 1.01 10.97
N VAL A 44 16.97 0.54 10.77
CA VAL A 44 16.30 -0.41 11.68
C VAL A 44 16.61 -1.87 11.33
N THR A 45 16.80 -2.70 12.35
CA THR A 45 17.06 -4.12 12.20
C THR A 45 15.78 -4.95 12.16
N ASN A 46 15.89 -6.18 11.62
CA ASN A 46 14.78 -7.14 11.58
C ASN A 46 14.21 -7.47 12.96
N GLU A 47 15.01 -7.41 14.02
CA GLU A 47 14.58 -7.72 15.39
C GLU A 47 13.67 -6.63 15.98
N LYS A 48 13.98 -5.35 15.71
CA LYS A 48 13.13 -4.22 16.14
C LYS A 48 11.81 -4.21 15.37
N VAL A 49 11.88 -4.47 14.07
CA VAL A 49 10.71 -4.40 13.16
C VAL A 49 9.85 -5.66 13.20
N GLY A 50 10.43 -6.85 13.40
CA GLY A 50 9.70 -8.12 13.37
C GLY A 50 8.65 -8.25 14.48
N LYS A 51 8.84 -7.56 15.60
CA LYS A 51 7.87 -7.48 16.70
C LYS A 51 6.63 -6.65 16.37
N ILE A 52 6.70 -5.79 15.34
CA ILE A 52 5.55 -4.99 14.88
C ILE A 52 4.47 -5.90 14.27
N GLU A 53 4.85 -6.99 13.59
CA GLU A 53 3.90 -7.99 13.08
C GLU A 53 3.13 -8.71 14.20
N GLN A 54 3.68 -8.71 15.43
CA GLN A 54 3.07 -9.28 16.63
C GLN A 54 2.28 -8.24 17.44
N GLY A 55 2.18 -7.00 16.95
CA GLY A 55 1.49 -5.90 17.64
C GLY A 55 2.31 -5.22 18.74
N VAL A 56 3.61 -5.50 18.84
CA VAL A 56 4.50 -4.85 19.81
C VAL A 56 5.18 -3.66 19.15
N PHE A 57 4.77 -2.46 19.57
CA PHE A 57 5.34 -1.20 19.08
C PHE A 57 6.42 -0.72 20.05
N ILE A 58 7.65 -0.62 19.54
CA ILE A 58 8.78 -0.06 20.29
C ILE A 58 8.77 1.44 20.04
N GLU A 59 8.74 2.23 21.12
CA GLU A 59 8.77 3.69 21.08
C GLU A 59 10.21 4.19 20.79
N ASP A 60 10.67 3.94 19.57
CA ASP A 60 11.99 4.29 19.07
C ASP A 60 11.81 5.16 17.82
N HIS A 61 12.49 6.30 17.78
CA HIS A 61 12.35 7.29 16.70
C HIS A 61 12.60 6.68 15.31
N ASP A 62 13.57 5.77 15.19
CA ASP A 62 13.91 5.12 13.93
C ASP A 62 12.84 4.11 13.52
N VAL A 63 12.22 3.44 14.49
CA VAL A 63 11.08 2.54 14.29
C VAL A 63 9.84 3.31 13.85
N MET A 64 9.58 4.49 14.42
CA MET A 64 8.51 5.37 13.98
C MET A 64 8.72 5.85 12.54
N CYS A 65 9.96 6.24 12.18
CA CYS A 65 10.32 6.63 10.81
C CYS A 65 10.18 5.48 9.82
N TYR A 66 10.51 4.24 10.23
CA TYR A 66 10.25 3.04 9.45
C TYR A 66 8.76 2.86 9.16
N ILE A 67 7.90 2.97 10.17
CA ILE A 67 6.44 2.84 10.02
C ILE A 67 5.90 3.92 9.07
N ALA A 68 6.35 5.16 9.23
CA ALA A 68 6.00 6.26 8.33
C ALA A 68 6.43 5.99 6.88
N CYS A 69 7.62 5.43 6.68
CA CYS A 69 8.11 5.02 5.35
C CYS A 69 7.20 3.96 4.71
N VAL A 70 6.80 2.92 5.46
CA VAL A 70 5.93 1.85 4.94
C VAL A 70 4.56 2.41 4.56
N TYR A 71 3.95 3.27 5.40
CA TYR A 71 2.65 3.87 5.09
C TYR A 71 2.70 4.82 3.88
N LYS A 72 3.79 5.58 3.73
CA LYS A 72 4.01 6.41 2.55
C LYS A 72 4.20 5.56 1.29
N PHE A 73 4.91 4.44 1.39
CA PHE A 73 5.12 3.52 0.27
C PHE A 73 3.81 2.84 -0.15
N ALA A 74 3.00 2.41 0.82
CA ALA A 74 1.69 1.83 0.56
C ALA A 74 0.66 2.84 0.04
N GLN A 75 1.01 4.13 -0.04
CA GLN A 75 0.11 5.23 -0.43
C GLN A 75 -1.17 5.31 0.42
N VAL A 76 -1.17 4.68 1.60
CA VAL A 76 -2.26 4.70 2.58
C VAL A 76 -2.31 6.05 3.29
N VAL A 77 -1.15 6.71 3.43
CA VAL A 77 -1.01 8.01 4.08
C VAL A 77 -0.34 8.97 3.09
N SER A 78 -1.00 10.08 2.78
CA SER A 78 -0.39 11.19 2.04
C SER A 78 0.43 12.10 2.99
N ILE A 79 1.25 12.99 2.43
CA ILE A 79 2.29 13.81 3.10
C ILE A 79 1.81 14.56 4.37
N ILE A 80 0.50 14.72 4.56
CA ILE A 80 -0.14 15.20 5.78
C ILE A 80 -0.85 13.97 6.36
N TYR A 81 -0.42 13.43 7.52
CA TYR A 81 -0.90 12.25 8.28
C TYR A 81 -2.41 11.88 8.25
N THR A 82 -2.99 11.79 7.08
CA THR A 82 -4.42 11.65 6.82
C THR A 82 -4.56 10.29 6.19
N LEU A 83 -5.18 9.37 6.94
CA LEU A 83 -5.45 8.03 6.46
C LEU A 83 -6.40 8.12 5.27
N ASN A 84 -5.96 7.68 4.10
CA ASN A 84 -6.79 7.68 2.91
C ASN A 84 -7.81 6.53 3.01
N ARG A 85 -9.01 6.84 3.51
CA ARG A 85 -10.10 5.88 3.72
C ARG A 85 -10.45 5.11 2.45
N SER A 86 -10.26 5.71 1.28
CA SER A 86 -10.51 5.12 -0.04
C SER A 86 -9.56 3.96 -0.40
N PHE A 87 -8.34 3.94 0.17
CA PHE A 87 -7.39 2.85 -0.05
C PHE A 87 -7.70 1.64 0.85
N LEU A 88 -8.21 1.88 2.07
CA LEU A 88 -8.60 0.82 3.00
C LEU A 88 -9.80 0.01 2.49
N SER A 89 -10.74 0.66 1.79
CA SER A 89 -11.89 -0.01 1.14
C SER A 89 -11.55 -0.79 -0.13
N LEU A 90 -10.33 -0.61 -0.68
CA LEU A 90 -9.85 -1.41 -1.82
C LEU A 90 -9.11 -2.68 -1.36
N SER A 91 -8.80 -2.78 -0.07
CA SER A 91 -8.03 -3.85 0.55
C SER A 91 -8.90 -4.89 1.28
N LEU A 92 -10.18 -4.55 1.51
CA LEU A 92 -11.22 -5.35 2.19
C LEU A 92 -12.30 -5.73 1.18
#